data_AF-A0A9J6DYR2-F1
#
_entry.id   AF-A0A9J6DYR2-F1
#
_cell.length_a   1.000
_cell.length_b   1.000
_cell.length_c   1.000
_cell.angle_alpha   90.00
_cell.angle_beta   90.00
_cell.angle_gamma   90.00
#
_symmetry.space_group_name_H-M   'P 1'
#
loop_
_entity.id
_entity.type
_entity.pdbx_description
1 polymer ?
#
loop_
_entity_poly.entity_id
_entity_poly.type
_entity_poly.pdbx_seq_one_letter_code
_entity_poly.pdbx_strand_id
1 'polypeptide(L)'
;MEQANALKANIVVTVERATVSDSSKAASSFMVARLLWYFRLTRFLGCLFVSNLNEKSMKDAVATWKSPYTAYAGLWFSTFLGFKFLELASIFSSVDVHKKFHRYLRFVSHSVVVAKACVNYTSFCLQAKGLLDFVRSATAFETSASFSPVIKRRLDRRRHLFDAIVRAMLCVSFLGASIMDSMKKLPSVSAPWRVVVGIAVPFSKVASFLYDSMFYVITTRCSEVLLQYLESELTRLEAICSNQVTVAEYAQLNLASKIAIVRVNVCKIKALKAKLDEICGLAIVASSSSLLVLLCLNLYRSFTFDVSGLELWLPIMYTLYSGLCFVEMTFVSDDLAKQARKLKDTVKSVTMIHSPEGYVQEILYLHSAIEPDEMSLTGAGFFRLDRGLLLKKRRWSSGQIPPMALPRHASDHLTRGRRLAVTCAADSLHVGQRGAARVHAVEVIAPGGLRAGLDPDCLFQRHGRLTRTRWHNNVRTLNPMHQSSTSIREALLRGEDPASQPQATRLTEEAARSQNLFACF
;
A
#
# COMPACT_ATOMS: atom_id res chain seq x y z
N MET A 1 26.98 -42.59 -42.76
CA MET A 1 27.55 -42.16 -41.46
C MET A 1 28.12 -40.74 -41.51
N GLU A 2 28.89 -40.36 -42.53
CA GLU A 2 29.47 -39.00 -42.64
C GLU A 2 28.44 -37.87 -42.68
N GLN A 3 27.31 -38.03 -43.39
CA GLN A 3 26.24 -37.02 -43.41
C GLN A 3 25.57 -36.78 -42.04
N ALA A 4 25.53 -37.81 -41.18
CA ALA A 4 24.98 -37.68 -39.83
C ALA A 4 25.93 -36.93 -38.89
N ASN A 5 27.24 -37.08 -39.09
CA ASN A 5 28.26 -36.36 -38.32
C ASN A 5 28.37 -34.89 -38.76
N ALA A 6 28.22 -34.60 -40.06
CA ALA A 6 28.15 -33.22 -40.57
C ALA A 6 26.90 -32.47 -40.07
N LEU A 7 25.75 -33.16 -39.96
CA LEU A 7 24.53 -32.58 -39.40
C LEU A 7 24.66 -32.27 -37.90
N LYS A 8 25.29 -33.17 -37.12
CA LYS A 8 25.57 -32.94 -35.70
C LYS A 8 26.52 -31.75 -35.49
N ALA A 9 27.59 -31.64 -36.29
CA ALA A 9 28.52 -30.52 -36.21
C ALA A 9 27.85 -29.18 -36.53
N ASN A 10 27.01 -29.12 -37.57
CA ASN A 10 26.26 -27.91 -37.90
C ASN A 10 25.23 -27.54 -36.83
N ILE A 11 24.55 -28.50 -36.21
CA ILE A 11 23.62 -28.22 -35.11
C ILE A 11 24.37 -27.67 -33.89
N VAL A 12 25.53 -28.23 -33.54
CA VAL A 12 26.35 -27.74 -32.41
C VAL A 12 26.83 -26.31 -32.66
N VAL A 13 27.35 -26.01 -33.86
CA VAL A 13 27.82 -24.65 -34.21
C VAL A 13 26.67 -23.65 -34.30
N THR A 14 25.47 -24.07 -34.72
CA THR A 14 24.30 -23.19 -34.79
C THR A 14 23.72 -22.92 -33.40
N VAL A 15 23.75 -23.91 -32.50
CA VAL A 15 23.36 -23.74 -31.09
C VAL A 15 24.38 -22.87 -30.34
N GLU A 16 25.69 -23.03 -30.59
CA GLU A 16 26.73 -22.14 -30.04
C GLU A 16 26.64 -20.71 -30.56
N ARG A 17 26.33 -20.50 -31.85
CA ARG A 17 26.09 -19.14 -32.37
C ARG A 17 24.80 -18.53 -31.84
N ALA A 18 23.76 -19.31 -31.56
CA ALA A 18 22.54 -18.82 -30.92
C ALA A 18 22.78 -18.44 -29.45
N THR A 19 23.56 -19.23 -28.69
CA THR A 19 23.87 -18.92 -27.29
C THR A 19 24.88 -17.77 -27.15
N VAL A 20 25.84 -17.63 -28.08
CA VAL A 20 26.80 -16.51 -28.06
C VAL A 20 26.17 -15.21 -28.58
N SER A 21 25.24 -15.26 -29.54
CA SER A 21 24.52 -14.07 -30.04
C SER A 21 23.58 -13.46 -28.99
N ASP A 22 22.93 -14.28 -28.15
CA ASP A 22 22.09 -13.79 -27.05
C ASP A 22 22.89 -13.37 -25.80
N SER A 23 24.17 -13.76 -25.69
CA SER A 23 25.04 -13.34 -24.58
C SER A 23 25.54 -11.88 -24.67
N SER A 24 25.40 -11.22 -25.84
CA SER A 24 25.85 -9.83 -26.05
C SER A 24 24.75 -8.78 -25.87
N LYS A 25 23.47 -9.19 -25.81
CA LYS A 25 22.40 -8.32 -25.34
C LYS A 25 22.42 -8.37 -23.83
N ALA A 26 23.20 -7.47 -23.21
CA ALA A 26 23.19 -7.25 -21.77
C ALA A 26 21.73 -7.28 -21.27
N ALA A 27 21.35 -8.36 -20.60
CA ALA A 27 19.98 -8.60 -20.19
C ALA A 27 19.55 -7.41 -19.33
N SER A 28 18.52 -6.69 -19.77
CA SER A 28 18.01 -5.55 -19.02
C SER A 28 17.50 -6.03 -17.67
N SER A 29 17.82 -5.28 -16.62
CA SER A 29 17.40 -5.57 -15.25
C SER A 29 15.87 -5.71 -15.20
N PHE A 30 15.38 -6.77 -14.55
CA PHE A 30 13.96 -7.07 -14.49
C PHE A 30 13.17 -5.99 -13.75
N MET A 31 13.72 -5.48 -12.65
CA MET A 31 13.19 -4.31 -11.94
C MET A 31 13.08 -3.07 -12.85
N VAL A 32 14.15 -2.77 -13.61
CA VAL A 32 14.19 -1.61 -14.51
C VAL A 32 13.14 -1.74 -15.61
N ALA A 33 13.04 -2.91 -16.25
CA ALA A 33 12.05 -3.15 -17.30
C ALA A 33 10.62 -2.95 -16.80
N ARG A 34 10.32 -3.31 -15.55
CA ARG A 34 9.00 -3.14 -14.93
C ARG A 34 8.67 -1.68 -14.57
N LEU A 35 9.68 -0.89 -14.19
CA LEU A 35 9.48 0.48 -13.69
C LEU A 35 9.69 1.57 -14.74
N LEU A 36 10.41 1.28 -15.82
CA LEU A 36 10.86 2.30 -16.77
C LEU A 36 9.73 3.15 -17.35
N TRP A 37 8.62 2.52 -17.73
CA TRP A 37 7.46 3.25 -18.26
C TRP A 37 6.86 4.20 -17.22
N TYR A 38 6.78 3.76 -15.96
CA TYR A 38 6.29 4.59 -14.87
C TYR A 38 7.27 5.72 -14.54
N PHE A 39 8.58 5.48 -14.62
CA PHE A 39 9.60 6.52 -14.45
C PHE A 39 9.56 7.56 -15.56
N ARG A 40 9.33 7.14 -16.82
CA ARG A 40 9.11 8.07 -17.93
C ARG A 40 7.84 8.87 -17.76
N LEU A 41 6.74 8.24 -17.35
CA LEU A 41 5.47 8.92 -17.10
C LEU A 41 5.58 9.93 -15.95
N THR A 42 6.16 9.52 -14.82
CA THR A 42 6.39 10.39 -13.66
C THR A 42 7.36 11.54 -13.97
N ARG A 43 8.37 11.31 -14.82
CA ARG A 43 9.23 12.39 -15.34
C ARG A 43 8.46 13.32 -16.28
N PHE A 44 7.64 12.79 -17.20
CA PHE A 44 6.83 13.64 -18.07
C PHE A 44 5.88 14.55 -17.27
N LEU A 45 5.41 14.08 -16.12
CA LEU A 45 4.47 14.82 -15.26
C LEU A 45 5.15 15.68 -14.19
N GLY A 46 6.47 15.88 -14.24
CA GLY A 46 7.13 16.76 -13.28
C GLY A 46 7.28 16.17 -11.87
N CYS A 47 7.14 14.85 -11.67
CA CYS A 47 7.17 14.21 -10.34
C CYS A 47 8.49 13.53 -10.02
N LEU A 48 9.27 13.15 -11.04
CA LEU A 48 10.51 12.37 -10.87
C LEU A 48 11.74 13.16 -11.32
N PHE A 49 12.67 13.39 -10.40
CA PHE A 49 13.89 14.17 -10.60
C PHE A 49 15.10 13.30 -10.99
N VAL A 50 14.88 12.29 -11.83
CA VAL A 50 15.92 11.37 -12.31
C VAL A 50 16.13 11.59 -13.80
N SER A 51 17.35 11.99 -14.20
CA SER A 51 17.77 12.13 -15.61
C SER A 51 18.41 10.85 -16.14
N ASN A 52 18.57 10.76 -17.47
CA ASN A 52 19.24 9.65 -18.17
C ASN A 52 18.66 8.25 -17.88
N LEU A 53 17.32 8.15 -17.87
CA LEU A 53 16.61 6.88 -17.73
C LEU A 53 16.80 6.02 -18.98
N ASN A 54 17.76 5.09 -18.94
CA ASN A 54 18.03 4.14 -20.02
C ASN A 54 17.55 2.74 -19.65
N GLU A 55 16.93 2.06 -20.60
CA GLU A 55 16.41 0.69 -20.46
C GLU A 55 17.51 -0.34 -20.23
N LYS A 56 18.69 -0.11 -20.82
CA LYS A 56 19.82 -1.05 -20.75
C LYS A 56 20.63 -0.90 -19.47
N SER A 57 20.66 0.28 -18.86
CA SER A 57 21.44 0.52 -17.65
C SER A 57 20.98 1.76 -16.89
N MET A 58 20.90 1.65 -15.56
CA MET A 58 20.65 2.77 -14.65
C MET A 58 21.94 3.31 -14.02
N LYS A 59 23.12 2.93 -14.56
CA LYS A 59 24.42 3.41 -14.08
C LYS A 59 24.54 4.93 -14.25
N ASP A 60 24.18 5.44 -15.42
CA ASP A 60 24.33 6.86 -15.79
C ASP A 60 23.15 7.74 -15.34
N ALA A 61 22.11 7.14 -14.74
CA ALA A 61 20.97 7.87 -14.24
C ALA A 61 21.37 8.72 -13.02
N VAL A 62 20.96 9.98 -12.95
CA VAL A 62 21.33 10.86 -11.82
C VAL A 62 20.09 11.55 -11.28
N ALA A 63 19.93 11.53 -9.96
CA ALA A 63 18.92 12.33 -9.28
C ALA A 63 19.41 13.79 -9.15
N THR A 64 18.83 14.71 -9.92
CA THR A 64 19.25 16.13 -9.91
C THR A 64 18.07 17.09 -9.83
N TRP A 65 18.18 18.05 -8.90
CA TRP A 65 17.19 19.11 -8.70
C TRP A 65 17.63 20.44 -9.33
N LYS A 66 18.88 20.53 -9.80
CA LYS A 66 19.44 21.72 -10.44
C LYS A 66 19.35 21.61 -11.96
N SER A 67 18.13 21.53 -12.48
CA SER A 67 17.89 21.39 -13.91
C SER A 67 16.72 22.29 -14.36
N PRO A 68 16.64 22.70 -15.64
CA PRO A 68 15.49 23.42 -16.16
C PRO A 68 14.18 22.63 -16.01
N TYR A 69 14.29 21.30 -15.90
CA TYR A 69 13.18 20.43 -15.60
C TYR A 69 12.57 20.69 -14.20
N THR A 70 13.33 21.22 -13.25
CA THR A 70 12.78 21.63 -11.94
C THR A 70 11.82 22.81 -12.05
N ALA A 71 12.12 23.78 -12.93
CA ALA A 71 11.21 24.87 -13.21
C ALA A 71 9.94 24.36 -13.90
N TYR A 72 10.08 23.44 -14.85
CA TYR A 72 8.94 22.76 -15.49
C TYR A 72 8.07 22.01 -14.47
N ALA A 73 8.68 21.18 -13.61
CA ALA A 73 8.00 20.44 -12.56
C ALA A 73 7.28 21.36 -11.57
N GLY A 74 7.95 22.43 -11.14
CA GLY A 74 7.38 23.45 -10.25
C GLY A 74 6.20 24.18 -10.90
N LEU A 75 6.29 24.55 -12.18
CA LEU A 75 5.20 25.18 -12.92
C LEU A 75 4.01 24.22 -13.06
N TRP A 76 4.26 22.95 -13.37
CA TRP A 76 3.24 21.93 -13.54
C TRP A 76 2.49 21.66 -12.22
N PHE A 77 3.24 21.50 -11.12
CA PHE A 77 2.67 21.33 -9.79
C PHE A 77 1.92 22.59 -9.31
N SER A 78 2.46 23.79 -9.59
CA SER A 78 1.80 25.06 -9.26
C SER A 78 0.50 25.24 -10.04
N THR A 79 0.47 24.84 -11.31
CA THR A 79 -0.75 24.85 -12.13
C THR A 79 -1.80 23.93 -11.53
N PHE A 80 -1.41 22.70 -11.15
CA PHE A 80 -2.29 21.78 -10.43
C PHE A 80 -2.84 22.39 -9.13
N LEU A 81 -1.98 22.95 -8.27
CA LEU A 81 -2.40 23.58 -7.03
C LEU A 81 -3.32 24.78 -7.26
N GLY A 82 -3.02 25.62 -8.25
CA GLY A 82 -3.84 26.77 -8.63
C GLY A 82 -5.26 26.34 -9.02
N PHE A 83 -5.40 25.31 -9.86
CA PHE A 83 -6.71 24.77 -10.21
C PHE A 83 -7.46 24.18 -9.00
N LYS A 84 -6.76 23.48 -8.11
CA LYS A 84 -7.37 22.93 -6.89
C LYS A 84 -7.81 24.04 -5.93
N PHE A 85 -7.03 25.10 -5.81
CA PHE A 85 -7.40 26.26 -5.01
C PHE A 85 -8.62 26.98 -5.59
N LEU A 86 -8.68 27.17 -6.92
CA LEU A 86 -9.85 27.73 -7.60
C LEU A 86 -11.10 26.87 -7.39
N GLU A 87 -10.97 25.53 -7.48
CA GLU A 87 -12.07 24.61 -7.15
C GLU A 87 -12.54 24.78 -5.70
N LEU A 88 -11.63 24.83 -4.73
CA LEU A 88 -11.96 25.05 -3.32
C LEU A 88 -12.63 26.41 -3.09
N ALA A 89 -12.11 27.48 -3.71
CA ALA A 89 -12.69 28.81 -3.63
C ALA A 89 -14.11 28.84 -4.22
N SER A 90 -14.33 28.17 -5.36
CA SER A 90 -15.67 28.07 -5.97
C SER A 90 -16.69 27.38 -5.08
N ILE A 91 -16.26 26.41 -4.25
CA ILE A 91 -17.12 25.74 -3.29
C ILE A 91 -17.60 26.75 -2.23
N PHE A 92 -16.72 27.62 -1.74
CA PHE A 92 -17.06 28.66 -0.75
C PHE A 92 -17.98 29.75 -1.30
N SER A 93 -17.76 30.21 -2.53
CA SER A 93 -18.48 31.35 -3.12
C SER A 93 -19.94 31.07 -3.50
N SER A 94 -20.42 29.82 -3.45
CA SER A 94 -21.83 29.50 -3.71
C SER A 94 -22.75 30.07 -2.61
N VAL A 95 -23.87 30.71 -2.95
CA VAL A 95 -24.63 31.57 -1.99
C VAL A 95 -25.70 30.83 -1.15
N ASP A 96 -25.88 29.51 -1.33
CA ASP A 96 -26.98 28.80 -0.64
C ASP A 96 -26.76 28.58 0.88
N VAL A 97 -27.44 29.38 1.70
CA VAL A 97 -27.41 29.37 3.17
C VAL A 97 -27.95 28.07 3.77
N HIS A 98 -28.85 27.36 3.09
CA HIS A 98 -29.48 26.13 3.57
C HIS A 98 -28.63 24.85 3.40
N LYS A 99 -27.47 24.91 2.70
CA LYS A 99 -26.63 23.72 2.41
C LYS A 99 -25.21 23.79 3.01
N LYS A 100 -25.03 24.53 4.10
CA LYS A 100 -23.71 24.79 4.73
C LYS A 100 -22.93 23.53 5.08
N PHE A 101 -23.59 22.51 5.65
CA PHE A 101 -22.92 21.28 6.06
C PHE A 101 -22.38 20.46 4.87
N HIS A 102 -23.12 20.33 3.78
CA HIS A 102 -22.71 19.59 2.57
C HIS A 102 -21.54 20.22 1.87
N ARG A 103 -21.51 21.55 1.88
CA ARG A 103 -20.40 22.35 1.39
C ARG A 103 -19.14 22.06 2.19
N TYR A 104 -19.26 21.98 3.52
CA TYR A 104 -18.15 21.63 4.39
C TYR A 104 -17.64 20.20 4.12
N LEU A 105 -18.54 19.22 4.00
CA LEU A 105 -18.14 17.84 3.63
C LEU A 105 -17.42 17.78 2.28
N ARG A 106 -17.89 18.54 1.28
CA ARG A 106 -17.24 18.64 -0.02
C ARG A 106 -15.86 19.30 0.10
N PHE A 107 -15.77 20.39 0.85
CA PHE A 107 -14.52 21.09 1.11
C PHE A 107 -13.49 20.16 1.78
N VAL A 108 -13.90 19.43 2.82
CA VAL A 108 -13.03 18.46 3.52
C VAL A 108 -12.60 17.36 2.56
N SER A 109 -13.51 16.77 1.78
CA SER A 109 -13.17 15.73 0.80
C SER A 109 -12.14 16.21 -0.23
N HIS A 110 -12.33 17.40 -0.81
CA HIS A 110 -11.36 17.98 -1.74
C HIS A 110 -10.02 18.29 -1.06
N SER A 111 -10.05 18.84 0.15
CA SER A 111 -8.84 19.18 0.92
C SER A 111 -8.02 17.94 1.24
N VAL A 112 -8.67 16.83 1.61
CA VAL A 112 -8.03 15.53 1.86
C VAL A 112 -7.35 15.01 0.59
N VAL A 113 -8.02 15.05 -0.57
CA VAL A 113 -7.43 14.63 -1.85
C VAL A 113 -6.23 15.50 -2.24
N VAL A 114 -6.33 16.82 -2.05
CA VAL A 114 -5.23 17.75 -2.33
C VAL A 114 -4.05 17.50 -1.39
N ALA A 115 -4.30 17.34 -0.09
CA ALA A 115 -3.26 17.05 0.90
C ALA A 115 -2.56 15.73 0.58
N LYS A 116 -3.31 14.66 0.25
CA LYS A 116 -2.76 13.37 -0.20
C LYS A 116 -1.86 13.52 -1.42
N ALA A 117 -2.33 14.22 -2.46
CA ALA A 117 -1.55 14.46 -3.67
C ALA A 117 -0.26 15.25 -3.38
N CYS A 118 -0.33 16.24 -2.48
CA CYS A 118 0.85 16.99 -2.03
C CYS A 118 1.85 16.08 -1.32
N VAL A 119 1.41 15.28 -0.34
CA VAL A 119 2.29 14.36 0.40
C VAL A 119 2.94 13.34 -0.54
N ASN A 120 2.17 12.79 -1.49
CA ASN A 120 2.69 11.85 -2.48
C ASN A 120 3.73 12.53 -3.38
N TYR A 121 3.42 13.72 -3.91
CA TYR A 121 4.34 14.51 -4.72
C TYR A 121 5.64 14.81 -3.97
N THR A 122 5.54 15.36 -2.76
CA THR A 122 6.73 15.71 -1.95
C THR A 122 7.54 14.48 -1.60
N SER A 123 6.90 13.35 -1.29
CA SER A 123 7.60 12.10 -1.00
C SER A 123 8.43 11.64 -2.19
N PHE A 124 7.87 11.67 -3.41
CA PHE A 124 8.62 11.32 -4.62
C PHE A 124 9.74 12.29 -4.97
N CYS A 125 9.52 13.58 -4.78
CA CYS A 125 10.55 14.58 -5.00
C CYS A 125 11.75 14.29 -4.08
N LEU A 126 11.49 14.27 -2.76
CA LEU A 126 12.51 14.10 -1.73
C LEU A 126 13.20 12.74 -1.82
N GLN A 127 12.47 11.68 -2.17
CA GLN A 127 12.99 10.33 -2.25
C GLN A 127 13.45 9.92 -3.65
N ALA A 128 13.57 10.83 -4.61
CA ALA A 128 14.03 10.50 -5.97
C ALA A 128 15.40 9.81 -5.98
N LYS A 129 16.31 10.24 -5.09
CA LYS A 129 17.62 9.60 -4.90
C LYS A 129 17.47 8.21 -4.27
N GLY A 130 16.67 8.08 -3.21
CA GLY A 130 16.41 6.81 -2.55
C GLY A 130 15.82 5.78 -3.51
N LEU A 131 14.87 6.19 -4.35
CA LEU A 131 14.27 5.34 -5.39
C LEU A 131 15.28 4.90 -6.45
N LEU A 132 16.17 5.79 -6.89
CA LEU A 132 17.25 5.44 -7.80
C LEU A 132 18.24 4.45 -7.16
N ASP A 133 18.61 4.68 -5.90
CA ASP A 133 19.52 3.82 -5.14
C ASP A 133 18.88 2.45 -4.86
N PHE A 134 17.56 2.39 -4.63
CA PHE A 134 16.79 1.16 -4.57
C PHE A 134 16.87 0.37 -5.88
N VAL A 135 16.59 1.01 -7.03
CA VAL A 135 16.63 0.33 -8.34
C VAL A 135 18.04 -0.17 -8.65
N ARG A 136 19.08 0.63 -8.36
CA ARG A 136 20.48 0.19 -8.52
C ARG A 136 20.83 -0.99 -7.62
N SER A 137 20.37 -0.95 -6.36
CA SER A 137 20.56 -2.07 -5.42
C SER A 137 19.86 -3.34 -5.93
N ALA A 138 18.67 -3.20 -6.53
CA ALA A 138 17.94 -4.32 -7.13
C ALA A 138 18.67 -4.87 -8.37
N THR A 139 19.20 -4.01 -9.25
CA THR A 139 20.02 -4.46 -10.39
C THR A 139 21.31 -5.16 -9.93
N ALA A 140 21.98 -4.64 -8.89
CA ALA A 140 23.14 -5.29 -8.30
C ALA A 140 22.79 -6.66 -7.69
N PHE A 141 21.62 -6.77 -7.06
CA PHE A 141 21.10 -8.05 -6.59
C PHE A 141 20.88 -9.01 -7.77
N GLU A 142 20.12 -8.62 -8.80
CA GLU A 142 19.80 -9.48 -9.95
C GLU A 142 21.05 -10.02 -10.66
N THR A 143 22.05 -9.16 -10.85
CA THR A 143 23.34 -9.56 -11.43
C THR A 143 24.13 -10.49 -10.52
N SER A 144 24.22 -10.20 -9.21
CA SER A 144 24.96 -11.04 -8.26
C SER A 144 24.30 -12.38 -7.98
N ALA A 145 22.98 -12.44 -8.04
CA ALA A 145 22.20 -13.63 -7.75
C ALA A 145 21.91 -14.47 -9.00
N SER A 146 22.36 -14.03 -10.19
CA SER A 146 21.98 -14.63 -11.49
C SER A 146 20.47 -14.86 -11.58
N PHE A 147 19.70 -13.82 -11.25
CA PHE A 147 18.25 -13.92 -11.13
C PHE A 147 17.60 -14.23 -12.48
N SER A 148 16.69 -15.21 -12.47
CA SER A 148 15.80 -15.49 -13.59
C SER A 148 14.35 -15.45 -13.10
N PRO A 149 13.45 -14.75 -13.82
CA PRO A 149 12.07 -14.62 -13.39
C PRO A 149 11.35 -15.97 -13.45
N VAL A 150 10.61 -16.28 -12.39
CA VAL A 150 9.76 -17.48 -12.36
C VAL A 150 8.55 -17.24 -13.27
N ILE A 151 8.47 -17.98 -14.36
CA ILE A 151 7.38 -17.84 -15.34
C ILE A 151 6.07 -18.35 -14.72
N LYS A 152 5.16 -17.44 -14.36
CA LYS A 152 3.83 -17.80 -13.84
C LYS A 152 2.90 -18.35 -14.94
N ARG A 153 1.99 -19.25 -14.55
CA ARG A 153 1.06 -19.98 -15.44
C ARG A 153 0.03 -19.03 -16.10
N ARG A 154 -0.52 -19.46 -17.25
CA ARG A 154 -1.51 -18.72 -18.07
C ARG A 154 -2.76 -18.23 -17.31
N LEU A 155 -3.15 -18.86 -16.20
CA LEU A 155 -4.36 -18.51 -15.45
C LEU A 155 -4.23 -17.18 -14.71
N ASP A 156 -3.04 -16.88 -14.16
CA ASP A 156 -2.77 -15.63 -13.44
C ASP A 156 -2.83 -14.43 -14.40
N ARG A 157 -2.38 -14.63 -15.65
CA ARG A 157 -2.43 -13.60 -16.70
C ARG A 157 -3.86 -13.12 -16.99
N ARG A 158 -4.88 -14.00 -16.94
CA ARG A 158 -6.28 -13.62 -17.18
C ARG A 158 -6.84 -12.76 -16.04
N ARG A 159 -6.52 -13.11 -14.78
CA ARG A 159 -6.93 -12.32 -13.61
C ARG A 159 -6.28 -10.94 -13.63
N HIS A 160 -4.98 -10.87 -13.91
CA HIS A 160 -4.26 -9.59 -14.04
C HIS A 160 -4.80 -8.73 -15.18
N LEU A 161 -5.19 -9.33 -16.31
CA LEU A 161 -5.79 -8.59 -17.43
C LEU A 161 -7.16 -8.04 -17.05
N PHE A 162 -8.02 -8.85 -16.43
CA PHE A 162 -9.34 -8.41 -15.99
C PHE A 162 -9.25 -7.26 -14.99
N ASP A 163 -8.38 -7.39 -13.99
CA ASP A 163 -8.16 -6.36 -12.98
C ASP A 163 -7.59 -5.07 -13.61
N ALA A 164 -6.64 -5.17 -14.55
CA ALA A 164 -6.15 -4.02 -15.31
C ALA A 164 -7.26 -3.33 -16.12
N ILE A 165 -8.17 -4.10 -16.74
CA ILE A 165 -9.31 -3.56 -17.49
C ILE A 165 -10.28 -2.84 -16.54
N VAL A 166 -10.65 -3.43 -15.41
CA VAL A 166 -11.53 -2.80 -14.41
C VAL A 166 -10.93 -1.48 -13.92
N ARG A 167 -9.63 -1.46 -13.60
CA ARG A 167 -8.91 -0.25 -13.21
C ARG A 167 -8.90 0.81 -14.31
N ALA A 168 -8.64 0.41 -15.54
CA ALA A 168 -8.68 1.32 -16.68
C ALA A 168 -10.08 1.92 -16.88
N MET A 169 -11.14 1.10 -16.78
CA MET A 169 -12.52 1.57 -16.88
C MET A 169 -12.88 2.55 -15.75
N LEU A 170 -12.51 2.25 -14.50
CA LEU A 170 -12.75 3.14 -13.37
C LEU A 170 -11.98 4.46 -13.50
N CYS A 171 -10.72 4.39 -13.93
CA CYS A 171 -9.88 5.56 -14.19
C CYS A 171 -10.49 6.46 -15.28
N VAL A 172 -10.82 5.88 -16.46
CA VAL A 172 -11.41 6.62 -17.58
C VAL A 172 -12.78 7.18 -17.21
N SER A 173 -13.61 6.42 -16.50
CA SER A 173 -14.93 6.88 -16.04
C SER A 173 -14.81 8.04 -15.05
N PHE A 174 -13.92 7.93 -14.07
CA PHE A 174 -13.66 8.99 -13.09
C PHE A 174 -13.10 10.25 -13.75
N LEU A 175 -12.07 10.12 -14.59
CA LEU A 175 -11.46 11.24 -15.29
C LEU A 175 -12.46 11.92 -16.23
N GLY A 176 -13.18 11.13 -17.04
CA GLY A 176 -14.20 11.65 -17.95
C GLY A 176 -15.30 12.42 -17.21
N ALA A 177 -15.86 11.82 -16.15
CA ALA A 177 -16.87 12.48 -15.33
C ALA A 177 -16.33 13.75 -14.63
N SER A 178 -15.09 13.72 -14.13
CA SER A 178 -14.48 14.86 -13.43
C SER A 178 -14.18 16.01 -14.39
N ILE A 179 -13.73 15.70 -15.60
CA ILE A 179 -13.53 16.68 -16.66
C ILE A 179 -14.88 17.27 -17.07
N MET A 180 -15.89 16.44 -17.34
CA MET A 180 -17.24 16.92 -17.71
C MET A 180 -17.85 17.82 -16.62
N ASP A 181 -17.76 17.43 -15.35
CA ASP A 181 -18.25 18.26 -14.23
C ASP A 181 -17.54 19.62 -14.16
N SER A 182 -16.23 19.63 -14.41
CA SER A 182 -15.45 20.88 -14.40
C SER A 182 -15.76 21.74 -15.62
N MET A 183 -15.93 21.14 -16.80
CA MET A 183 -16.30 21.81 -18.05
C MET A 183 -17.71 22.43 -17.99
N LYS A 184 -18.64 21.86 -17.23
CA LYS A 184 -19.97 22.47 -17.00
C LYS A 184 -19.92 23.76 -16.18
N LYS A 185 -18.87 23.95 -15.37
CA LYS A 185 -18.70 25.12 -14.49
C LYS A 185 -17.94 26.27 -15.15
N LEU A 186 -17.47 26.07 -16.39
CA LEU A 186 -16.71 27.01 -17.20
C LEU A 186 -17.47 28.13 -17.95
N PRO A 187 -18.81 28.13 -18.17
CA PRO A 187 -19.45 29.12 -19.05
C PRO A 187 -19.40 30.57 -18.52
N SER A 188 -18.98 30.79 -17.28
CA SER A 188 -18.75 32.13 -16.68
C SER A 188 -17.47 32.83 -17.14
N VAL A 189 -16.65 32.17 -17.96
CA VAL A 189 -15.34 32.67 -18.41
C VAL A 189 -15.44 33.31 -19.81
N SER A 190 -14.75 34.43 -20.01
CA SER A 190 -14.67 35.13 -21.30
C SER A 190 -14.10 34.24 -22.42
N ALA A 191 -14.48 34.52 -23.67
CA ALA A 191 -14.19 33.67 -24.83
C ALA A 191 -12.72 33.20 -24.97
N PRO A 192 -11.68 34.07 -24.85
CA PRO A 192 -10.29 33.62 -25.01
C PRO A 192 -9.84 32.71 -23.87
N TRP A 193 -10.27 33.00 -22.64
CA TRP A 193 -9.93 32.22 -21.47
C TRP A 193 -10.64 30.86 -21.43
N ARG A 194 -11.79 30.72 -22.11
CA ARG A 194 -12.50 29.45 -22.21
C ARG A 194 -11.69 28.36 -22.91
N VAL A 195 -10.94 28.71 -23.96
CA VAL A 195 -10.07 27.76 -24.67
C VAL A 195 -8.92 27.33 -23.76
N VAL A 196 -8.25 28.29 -23.12
CA VAL A 196 -7.12 28.03 -22.21
C VAL A 196 -7.54 27.14 -21.05
N VAL A 197 -8.63 27.50 -20.36
CA VAL A 197 -9.15 26.72 -19.22
C VAL A 197 -9.71 25.36 -19.70
N GLY A 198 -10.32 25.31 -20.88
CA GLY A 198 -10.82 24.07 -21.49
C GLY A 198 -9.71 23.05 -21.79
N ILE A 199 -8.50 23.51 -22.10
CA ILE A 199 -7.32 22.65 -22.26
C ILE A 199 -6.71 22.32 -20.88
N ALA A 200 -6.54 23.34 -20.03
CA ALA A 200 -5.82 23.19 -18.78
C ALA A 200 -6.56 22.33 -17.74
N VAL A 201 -7.90 22.32 -17.73
CA VAL A 201 -8.72 21.50 -16.82
C VAL A 201 -8.46 20.00 -17.02
N PRO A 202 -8.60 19.41 -18.23
CA PRO A 202 -8.22 18.03 -18.49
C PRO A 202 -6.81 17.67 -18.01
N PHE A 203 -5.83 18.50 -18.34
CA PHE A 203 -4.45 18.28 -17.92
C PHE A 203 -4.29 18.29 -16.39
N SER A 204 -4.92 19.25 -15.71
CA SER A 204 -4.91 19.33 -14.25
C SER A 204 -5.58 18.12 -13.58
N LYS A 205 -6.68 17.60 -14.15
CA LYS A 205 -7.36 16.39 -13.63
C LYS A 205 -6.51 15.14 -13.83
N VAL A 206 -5.90 14.99 -15.00
CA VAL A 206 -4.97 13.89 -15.29
C VAL A 206 -3.76 13.98 -14.36
N ALA A 207 -3.17 15.16 -14.18
CA ALA A 207 -2.08 15.38 -13.23
C ALA A 207 -2.49 15.04 -11.79
N SER A 208 -3.66 15.52 -11.34
CA SER A 208 -4.22 15.21 -10.01
C SER A 208 -4.34 13.71 -9.78
N PHE A 209 -4.88 12.98 -10.75
CA PHE A 209 -5.04 11.54 -10.67
C PHE A 209 -3.69 10.83 -10.61
N LEU A 210 -2.71 11.30 -11.39
CA LEU A 210 -1.39 10.68 -11.46
C LEU A 210 -0.56 10.96 -10.20
N TYR A 211 -0.53 12.21 -9.69
CA TYR A 211 0.10 12.51 -8.40
C TYR A 211 -0.46 11.66 -7.26
N ASP A 212 -1.76 11.37 -7.31
CA ASP A 212 -2.42 10.53 -6.33
C ASP A 212 -2.08 9.03 -6.47
N SER A 213 -2.05 8.52 -7.70
CA SER A 213 -1.93 7.07 -8.00
C SER A 213 -0.50 6.56 -8.19
N MET A 214 0.46 7.43 -8.51
CA MET A 214 1.86 7.06 -8.78
C MET A 214 2.48 6.23 -7.65
N PHE A 215 2.17 6.62 -6.42
CA PHE A 215 2.67 5.94 -5.23
C PHE A 215 2.23 4.46 -5.19
N TYR A 216 0.95 4.21 -5.43
CA TYR A 216 0.41 2.87 -5.49
C TYR A 216 1.07 2.06 -6.58
N VAL A 217 1.16 2.63 -7.78
CA VAL A 217 1.71 1.92 -8.94
C VAL A 217 3.17 1.53 -8.71
N ILE A 218 4.03 2.46 -8.28
CA ILE A 218 5.45 2.18 -8.08
C ILE A 218 5.64 1.16 -6.96
N THR A 219 5.00 1.35 -5.80
CA THR A 219 5.17 0.47 -4.65
C THR A 219 4.66 -0.94 -4.91
N THR A 220 3.49 -1.07 -5.54
CA THR A 220 2.94 -2.39 -5.92
C THR A 220 3.89 -3.09 -6.89
N ARG A 221 4.39 -2.40 -7.92
CA ARG A 221 5.31 -3.01 -8.90
C ARG A 221 6.65 -3.40 -8.28
N CYS A 222 7.24 -2.56 -7.44
CA CYS A 222 8.46 -2.91 -6.70
C CYS A 222 8.22 -4.16 -5.83
N SER A 223 7.11 -4.20 -5.10
CA SER A 223 6.77 -5.31 -4.21
C SER A 223 6.51 -6.62 -4.96
N GLU A 224 5.85 -6.57 -6.12
CA GLU A 224 5.68 -7.73 -7.02
C GLU A 224 7.02 -8.29 -7.52
N VAL A 225 8.02 -7.42 -7.74
CA VAL A 225 9.37 -7.85 -8.12
C VAL A 225 10.10 -8.48 -6.93
N LEU A 226 10.03 -7.87 -5.74
CA LEU A 226 10.57 -8.48 -4.52
C LEU A 226 9.94 -9.84 -4.20
N LEU A 227 8.64 -10.00 -4.48
CA LEU A 227 7.94 -11.27 -4.34
C LEU A 227 8.54 -12.33 -5.28
N GLN A 228 8.83 -11.97 -6.53
CA GLN A 228 9.49 -12.88 -7.47
C GLN A 228 10.93 -13.22 -7.08
N TYR A 229 11.65 -12.30 -6.45
CA TYR A 229 12.97 -12.60 -5.89
C TYR A 229 12.85 -13.67 -4.77
N LEU A 230 11.88 -13.53 -3.86
CA LEU A 230 11.63 -14.54 -2.82
C LEU A 230 11.14 -15.88 -3.39
N GLU A 231 10.30 -15.86 -4.43
CA GLU A 231 9.87 -17.08 -5.14
C GLU A 231 11.07 -17.82 -5.76
N SER A 232 12.00 -17.09 -6.39
CA SER A 232 13.21 -17.68 -6.98
C SER A 232 14.10 -18.32 -5.91
N GLU A 233 14.32 -17.65 -4.77
CA GLU A 233 15.11 -18.22 -3.67
C GLU A 233 14.40 -19.39 -2.98
N LEU A 234 13.06 -19.42 -2.92
CA LEU A 234 12.31 -20.60 -2.47
C LEU A 234 12.56 -21.78 -3.39
N THR A 235 12.42 -21.62 -4.71
CA THR A 235 12.65 -22.71 -5.66
C THR A 235 14.08 -23.22 -5.60
N ARG A 236 15.07 -22.32 -5.41
CA ARG A 236 16.47 -22.71 -5.18
C ARG A 236 16.61 -23.55 -3.92
N LEU A 237 16.00 -23.12 -2.81
CA LEU A 237 16.04 -23.86 -1.56
C LEU A 237 15.38 -25.24 -1.69
N GLU A 238 14.19 -25.33 -2.29
CA GLU A 238 13.49 -26.60 -2.52
C GLU A 238 14.32 -27.56 -3.38
N ALA A 239 15.03 -27.04 -4.40
CA ALA A 239 15.94 -27.84 -5.22
C ALA A 239 17.18 -28.31 -4.43
N ILE A 240 17.71 -27.49 -3.52
CA ILE A 240 18.80 -27.89 -2.60
C ILE A 240 18.33 -29.03 -1.70
N CYS A 241 17.16 -28.89 -1.07
CA CYS A 241 16.60 -29.88 -0.15
C CYS A 241 16.26 -31.20 -0.85
N SER A 242 15.70 -31.15 -2.05
CA SER A 242 15.33 -32.35 -2.82
C SER A 242 16.56 -33.18 -3.24
N ASN A 243 17.70 -32.52 -3.48
CA ASN A 243 18.94 -33.18 -3.85
C ASN A 243 19.73 -33.72 -2.65
N GLN A 244 19.32 -33.45 -1.40
CA GLN A 244 20.06 -33.84 -0.20
C GLN A 244 20.07 -35.36 0.04
N VAL A 245 19.06 -36.09 -0.47
CA VAL A 245 18.84 -37.52 -0.17
C VAL A 245 19.91 -38.45 -0.78
N THR A 246 20.74 -37.98 -1.71
CA THR A 246 21.57 -38.84 -2.56
C THR A 246 23.09 -38.62 -2.45
N VAL A 247 23.58 -37.78 -1.53
CA VAL A 247 24.93 -37.20 -1.70
C VAL A 247 25.96 -37.53 -0.61
N ALA A 248 27.17 -37.89 -1.08
CA ALA A 248 28.37 -38.15 -0.30
C ALA A 248 28.92 -36.89 0.41
N GLU A 249 29.82 -37.11 1.36
CA GLU A 249 30.39 -36.11 2.29
C GLU A 249 30.97 -34.85 1.59
N TYR A 250 31.68 -35.00 0.47
CA TYR A 250 32.24 -33.87 -0.29
C TYR A 250 31.17 -32.94 -0.91
N ALA A 251 29.98 -33.47 -1.16
CA ALA A 251 28.86 -32.67 -1.68
C ALA A 251 28.12 -31.90 -0.59
N GLN A 252 28.28 -32.26 0.68
CA GLN A 252 27.67 -31.55 1.80
C GLN A 252 28.32 -30.18 2.03
N LEU A 253 29.63 -30.04 1.78
CA LEU A 253 30.34 -28.76 1.85
C LEU A 253 29.85 -27.79 0.75
N ASN A 254 29.58 -28.32 -0.45
CA ASN A 254 28.92 -27.57 -1.53
C ASN A 254 27.47 -27.20 -1.18
N LEU A 255 26.77 -28.03 -0.39
CA LEU A 255 25.41 -27.76 0.07
C LEU A 255 25.36 -26.59 1.06
N ALA A 256 26.28 -26.56 2.04
CA ALA A 256 26.42 -25.45 2.98
C ALA A 256 26.68 -24.12 2.28
N SER A 257 27.58 -24.12 1.29
CA SER A 257 27.84 -22.94 0.44
C SER A 257 26.60 -22.46 -0.31
N LYS A 258 25.81 -23.38 -0.88
CA LYS A 258 24.54 -23.04 -1.54
C LYS A 258 23.51 -22.44 -0.60
N ILE A 259 23.37 -22.95 0.63
CA ILE A 259 22.49 -22.37 1.65
C ILE A 259 22.98 -20.98 2.08
N ALA A 260 24.28 -20.80 2.24
CA ALA A 260 24.86 -19.50 2.56
C ALA A 260 24.55 -18.45 1.47
N ILE A 261 24.59 -18.84 0.19
CA ILE A 261 24.19 -17.97 -0.93
C ILE A 261 22.71 -17.57 -0.81
N VAL A 262 21.81 -18.53 -0.55
CA VAL A 262 20.38 -18.25 -0.34
C VAL A 262 20.18 -17.29 0.83
N ARG A 263 20.88 -17.50 1.95
CA ARG A 263 20.85 -16.60 3.11
C ARG A 263 21.25 -15.18 2.76
N VAL A 264 22.39 -15.01 2.10
CA VAL A 264 22.87 -13.69 1.67
C VAL A 264 21.86 -13.01 0.73
N ASN A 265 21.26 -13.77 -0.19
CA ASN A 265 20.25 -13.25 -1.11
C ASN A 265 18.98 -12.80 -0.38
N VAL A 266 18.48 -13.60 0.56
CA VAL A 266 17.32 -13.26 1.40
C VAL A 266 17.58 -11.99 2.23
N CYS A 267 18.77 -11.86 2.82
CA CYS A 267 19.16 -10.64 3.53
C CYS A 267 19.18 -9.41 2.62
N LYS A 268 19.69 -9.54 1.38
CA LYS A 268 19.64 -8.46 0.39
C LYS A 268 18.20 -8.10 0.01
N ILE A 269 17.31 -9.07 -0.16
CA ILE A 269 15.89 -8.84 -0.43
C ILE A 269 15.21 -8.11 0.75
N LYS A 270 15.50 -8.53 1.99
CA LYS A 270 15.03 -7.87 3.21
C LYS A 270 15.48 -6.41 3.26
N ALA A 271 16.74 -6.13 2.94
CA ALA A 271 17.28 -4.77 2.88
C ALA A 271 16.62 -3.94 1.75
N LEU A 272 16.36 -4.53 0.58
CA LEU A 272 15.62 -3.86 -0.49
C LEU A 272 14.20 -3.50 -0.05
N LYS A 273 13.49 -4.43 0.61
CA LYS A 273 12.16 -4.17 1.17
C LYS A 273 12.20 -3.04 2.19
N ALA A 274 13.17 -3.02 3.10
CA ALA A 274 13.31 -1.96 4.09
C ALA A 274 13.53 -0.58 3.43
N LYS A 275 14.37 -0.51 2.40
CA LYS A 275 14.54 0.71 1.59
C LYS A 275 13.23 1.14 0.91
N LEU A 276 12.46 0.18 0.39
CA LEU A 276 11.17 0.48 -0.21
C LEU A 276 10.21 1.08 0.83
N ASP A 277 10.11 0.50 2.02
CA ASP A 277 9.31 1.03 3.13
C ASP A 277 9.77 2.44 3.56
N GLU A 278 11.07 2.72 3.58
CA GLU A 278 11.60 4.05 3.90
C GLU A 278 11.17 5.10 2.87
N ILE A 279 11.23 4.74 1.57
CA ILE A 279 10.82 5.62 0.47
C ILE A 279 9.31 5.86 0.49
N CYS A 280 8.55 4.81 0.79
CA CYS A 280 7.13 4.74 0.53
C CYS A 280 6.24 4.97 1.77
N GLY A 281 6.78 4.76 2.97
CA GLY A 281 6.01 4.64 4.21
C GLY A 281 5.09 5.81 4.49
N LEU A 282 5.57 7.06 4.32
CA LEU A 282 4.77 8.26 4.55
C LEU A 282 3.59 8.38 3.57
N ALA A 283 3.83 8.06 2.30
CA ALA A 283 2.79 8.08 1.27
C ALA A 283 1.73 6.99 1.51
N ILE A 284 2.11 5.84 2.09
CA ILE A 284 1.17 4.80 2.55
C ILE A 284 0.27 5.34 3.68
N VAL A 285 0.85 6.03 4.66
CA VAL A 285 0.10 6.62 5.79
C VAL A 285 -0.86 7.70 5.29
N ALA A 286 -0.40 8.61 4.44
CA ALA A 286 -1.24 9.66 3.87
C ALA A 286 -2.39 9.07 3.02
N SER A 287 -2.09 8.05 2.22
CA SER A 287 -3.09 7.45 1.34
C SER A 287 -4.13 6.64 2.11
N SER A 288 -3.73 5.88 3.14
CA SER A 288 -4.65 5.12 3.99
C SER A 288 -5.55 6.02 4.85
N SER A 289 -4.98 7.05 5.49
CA SER A 289 -5.74 8.02 6.29
C SER A 289 -6.75 8.79 5.44
N SER A 290 -6.35 9.19 4.23
CA SER A 290 -7.22 9.87 3.27
C SER A 290 -8.34 8.96 2.77
N LEU A 291 -8.05 7.69 2.49
CA LEU A 291 -9.06 6.70 2.10
C LEU A 291 -10.10 6.50 3.21
N LEU A 292 -9.67 6.39 4.47
CA LEU A 292 -10.57 6.25 5.62
C LEU A 292 -11.50 7.46 5.75
N VAL A 293 -10.95 8.68 5.72
CA VAL A 293 -11.75 9.91 5.82
C VAL A 293 -12.75 10.00 4.66
N LEU A 294 -12.33 9.73 3.43
CA LEU A 294 -13.20 9.77 2.27
C LEU A 294 -14.30 8.71 2.31
N LEU A 295 -13.98 7.50 2.78
CA LEU A 295 -14.97 6.44 2.97
C LEU A 295 -16.04 6.86 3.98
N CYS A 296 -15.64 7.40 5.15
CA CYS A 296 -16.58 7.90 6.16
C CYS A 296 -17.46 9.02 5.61
N LEU A 297 -16.87 10.00 4.90
CA LEU A 297 -17.61 11.11 4.30
C LEU A 297 -18.60 10.64 3.24
N ASN A 298 -18.22 9.67 2.41
CA ASN A 298 -19.07 9.15 1.34
C ASN A 298 -20.19 8.27 1.88
N LEU A 299 -19.91 7.41 2.87
CA LEU A 299 -20.94 6.64 3.56
C LEU A 299 -21.98 7.58 4.18
N TYR A 300 -21.54 8.59 4.93
CA TYR A 300 -22.45 9.59 5.50
C TYR A 300 -23.31 10.24 4.42
N ARG A 301 -22.70 10.68 3.30
CA ARG A 301 -23.41 11.32 2.18
C ARG A 301 -24.40 10.39 1.49
N SER A 302 -24.12 9.10 1.38
CA SER A 302 -25.01 8.10 0.81
C SER A 302 -26.27 7.85 1.64
N PHE A 303 -26.20 8.02 2.97
CA PHE A 303 -27.34 7.79 3.86
C PHE A 303 -28.20 9.03 4.13
N THR A 304 -27.63 10.23 3.99
CA THR A 304 -28.29 11.46 4.48
C THR A 304 -29.00 12.28 3.40
N PHE A 305 -28.91 11.93 2.10
CA PHE A 305 -29.31 12.87 1.04
C PHE A 305 -30.07 12.34 -0.19
N ASP A 306 -31.04 13.17 -0.62
CA ASP A 306 -31.60 13.31 -1.99
C ASP A 306 -30.60 13.95 -3.00
N VAL A 307 -29.28 13.82 -2.78
CA VAL A 307 -28.27 14.36 -3.71
C VAL A 307 -28.16 13.38 -4.87
N SER A 308 -29.06 13.54 -5.84
CA SER A 308 -28.99 12.82 -7.11
C SER A 308 -27.98 13.50 -8.05
N GLY A 309 -27.08 12.71 -8.62
CA GLY A 309 -26.23 13.14 -9.74
C GLY A 309 -24.72 12.96 -9.56
N LEU A 310 -23.97 13.58 -10.48
CA LEU A 310 -22.50 13.48 -10.62
C LEU A 310 -21.73 13.89 -9.36
N GLU A 311 -22.28 14.76 -8.53
CA GLU A 311 -21.61 15.26 -7.31
C GLU A 311 -21.45 14.21 -6.21
N LEU A 312 -22.35 13.23 -6.18
CA LEU A 312 -22.26 12.08 -5.27
C LEU A 312 -21.40 10.97 -5.89
N TRP A 313 -21.58 10.70 -7.18
CA TRP A 313 -20.89 9.62 -7.88
C TRP A 313 -19.38 9.84 -8.01
N LEU A 314 -18.91 11.07 -8.23
CA LEU A 314 -17.49 11.36 -8.39
C LEU A 314 -16.64 10.96 -7.15
N PRO A 315 -16.98 11.40 -5.92
CA PRO A 315 -16.29 10.95 -4.70
C PRO A 315 -16.38 9.44 -4.47
N ILE A 316 -17.53 8.82 -4.77
CA ILE A 316 -17.74 7.37 -4.62
C ILE A 316 -16.81 6.61 -5.58
N MET A 317 -16.80 6.97 -6.86
CA MET A 317 -15.94 6.33 -7.87
C MET A 317 -14.45 6.50 -7.55
N TYR A 318 -14.06 7.68 -7.06
CA TYR A 318 -12.70 7.93 -6.60
C TYR A 318 -12.33 7.06 -5.38
N THR A 319 -13.23 6.95 -4.40
CA THR A 319 -13.01 6.13 -3.19
C THR A 319 -12.94 4.66 -3.53
N LEU A 320 -13.79 4.19 -4.45
CA LEU A 320 -13.75 2.82 -4.96
C LEU A 320 -12.41 2.55 -5.66
N TYR A 321 -11.97 3.45 -6.54
CA TYR A 321 -10.67 3.34 -7.20
C TYR A 321 -9.50 3.31 -6.20
N SER A 322 -9.43 4.29 -5.29
CA SER A 322 -8.36 4.35 -4.28
C SER A 322 -8.41 3.16 -3.33
N GLY A 323 -9.61 2.66 -3.01
CA GLY A 323 -9.82 1.46 -2.21
C GLY A 323 -9.28 0.21 -2.90
N LEU A 324 -9.58 0.03 -4.20
CA LEU A 324 -9.05 -1.09 -4.98
C LEU A 324 -7.52 -1.06 -5.04
N CYS A 325 -6.91 0.11 -5.28
CA CYS A 325 -5.46 0.25 -5.26
C CYS A 325 -4.84 -0.10 -3.90
N PHE A 326 -5.49 0.31 -2.80
CA PHE A 326 -5.05 -0.02 -1.45
C PHE A 326 -5.18 -1.52 -1.13
N VAL A 327 -6.28 -2.14 -1.56
CA VAL A 327 -6.52 -3.58 -1.42
C VAL A 327 -5.49 -4.38 -2.19
N GLU A 328 -5.20 -4.03 -3.45
CA GLU A 328 -4.16 -4.68 -4.26
C GLU A 328 -2.78 -4.59 -3.58
N MET A 329 -2.38 -3.39 -3.13
CA MET A 329 -1.13 -3.20 -2.39
C MET A 329 -1.08 -4.07 -1.12
N THR A 330 -2.19 -4.17 -0.41
CA THR A 330 -2.31 -5.01 0.78
C THR A 330 -2.17 -6.50 0.45
N PHE A 331 -2.76 -6.96 -0.65
CA PHE A 331 -2.60 -8.34 -1.12
C PHE A 331 -1.16 -8.64 -1.49
N VAL A 332 -0.48 -7.76 -2.23
CA VAL A 332 0.92 -7.97 -2.62
C VAL A 332 1.84 -7.97 -1.38
N SER A 333 1.58 -7.09 -0.41
CA SER A 333 2.29 -7.05 0.87
C SER A 333 2.09 -8.32 1.71
N ASP A 334 0.86 -8.84 1.76
CA ASP A 334 0.56 -10.09 2.43
C ASP A 334 1.19 -11.31 1.72
N ASP A 335 1.22 -11.29 0.39
CA ASP A 335 1.84 -12.35 -0.40
C ASP A 335 3.37 -12.37 -0.21
N LEU A 336 4.03 -11.21 -0.03
CA LEU A 336 5.44 -11.13 0.38
C LEU A 336 5.69 -11.86 1.70
N ALA A 337 4.89 -11.57 2.73
CA ALA A 337 5.01 -12.22 4.03
C ALA A 337 4.69 -13.71 3.98
N LYS A 338 3.69 -14.13 3.19
CA LYS A 338 3.38 -15.55 2.96
C LYS A 338 4.52 -16.26 2.27
N GLN A 339 5.14 -15.65 1.28
CA GLN A 339 6.26 -16.25 0.56
C GLN A 339 7.49 -16.39 1.47
N ALA A 340 7.79 -15.37 2.29
CA ALA A 340 8.81 -15.47 3.32
C ALA A 340 8.49 -16.55 4.37
N ARG A 341 7.21 -16.70 4.75
CA ARG A 341 6.77 -17.78 5.67
C ARG A 341 7.00 -19.16 5.07
N LYS A 342 6.63 -19.37 3.80
CA LYS A 342 6.91 -20.62 3.08
C LYS A 342 8.40 -20.92 3.07
N LEU A 343 9.25 -19.93 2.77
CA LEU A 343 10.69 -20.08 2.81
C LEU A 343 11.16 -20.54 4.20
N LYS A 344 10.67 -19.90 5.27
CA LYS A 344 10.99 -20.29 6.65
C LYS A 344 10.54 -21.72 6.97
N ASP A 345 9.36 -22.12 6.52
CA ASP A 345 8.81 -23.44 6.77
C ASP A 345 9.56 -24.53 5.97
N THR A 346 9.99 -24.23 4.74
CA THR A 346 10.89 -25.10 3.97
C THR A 346 12.21 -25.31 4.70
N VAL A 347 12.82 -24.26 5.27
CA VAL A 347 14.04 -24.38 6.09
C VAL A 347 13.82 -25.29 7.31
N LYS A 348 12.67 -25.21 7.98
CA LYS A 348 12.34 -26.09 9.11
C LYS A 348 12.15 -27.56 8.71
N SER A 349 11.71 -27.80 7.48
CA SER A 349 11.50 -29.15 6.96
C SER A 349 12.79 -29.88 6.57
N VAL A 350 13.93 -29.19 6.57
CA VAL A 350 15.23 -29.78 6.20
C VAL A 350 15.70 -30.73 7.29
N THR A 351 15.91 -31.99 6.93
CA THR A 351 16.46 -33.01 7.83
C THR A 351 17.91 -32.66 8.18
N MET A 352 18.19 -32.46 9.47
CA MET A 352 19.53 -32.14 9.99
C MET A 352 20.26 -33.37 10.58
N ILE A 353 19.59 -34.51 10.64
CA ILE A 353 20.11 -35.74 11.24
C ILE A 353 21.32 -36.22 10.42
N HIS A 354 22.46 -36.44 11.07
CA HIS A 354 23.75 -36.81 10.47
C HIS A 354 24.36 -35.77 9.51
N SER A 355 23.97 -34.49 9.61
CA SER A 355 24.56 -33.42 8.80
C SER A 355 25.78 -32.78 9.49
N PRO A 356 26.79 -32.32 8.74
CA PRO A 356 27.98 -31.67 9.29
C PRO A 356 27.62 -30.34 9.95
N GLU A 357 28.36 -29.97 11.00
CA GLU A 357 28.05 -28.80 11.85
C GLU A 357 27.92 -27.49 11.04
N GLY A 358 28.80 -27.25 10.07
CA GLY A 358 28.75 -26.04 9.24
C GLY A 358 27.47 -25.92 8.40
N TYR A 359 26.90 -27.04 7.95
CA TYR A 359 25.63 -27.06 7.23
C TYR A 359 24.46 -26.73 8.16
N VAL A 360 24.44 -27.35 9.34
CA VAL A 360 23.43 -27.09 10.37
C VAL A 360 23.46 -25.62 10.79
N GLN A 361 24.65 -25.05 10.95
CA GLN A 361 24.81 -23.66 11.33
C GLN A 361 24.26 -22.70 10.26
N GLU A 362 24.53 -22.95 8.97
CA GLU A 362 23.97 -22.13 7.88
C GLU A 362 22.45 -22.23 7.77
N ILE A 363 21.86 -23.40 8.03
CA ILE A 363 20.39 -23.56 8.12
C ILE A 363 19.82 -22.73 9.27
N LEU A 364 20.43 -22.79 10.46
CA LEU A 364 19.99 -22.02 11.62
C LEU A 364 20.10 -20.51 11.34
N TYR A 365 21.19 -20.07 10.72
CA TYR A 365 21.35 -18.68 10.31
C TYR A 365 20.29 -18.27 9.28
N LEU A 366 20.03 -19.09 8.26
CA LEU A 366 18.99 -18.82 7.28
C LEU A 366 17.60 -18.74 7.93
N HIS A 367 17.27 -19.67 8.83
CA HIS A 367 16.01 -19.66 9.58
C HIS A 367 15.85 -18.39 10.42
N SER A 368 16.93 -17.95 11.08
CA SER A 368 16.94 -16.72 11.87
C SER A 368 16.81 -15.45 11.02
N ALA A 369 17.41 -15.44 9.82
CA ALA A 369 17.36 -14.30 8.91
C ALA A 369 15.96 -14.08 8.30
N ILE A 370 15.15 -15.15 8.21
CA ILE A 370 13.80 -15.07 7.65
C ILE A 370 12.81 -14.67 8.75
N GLU A 371 12.31 -13.44 8.64
CA GLU A 371 11.26 -12.90 9.50
C GLU A 371 10.05 -12.53 8.63
N PRO A 372 9.03 -13.42 8.52
CA PRO A 372 7.91 -13.22 7.60
C PRO A 372 7.16 -11.91 7.84
N ASP A 373 7.03 -11.54 9.11
CA ASP A 373 6.36 -10.32 9.57
C ASP A 373 7.08 -9.04 9.16
N GLU A 374 8.41 -9.09 9.01
CA GLU A 374 9.21 -7.94 8.57
C GLU A 374 9.22 -7.78 7.05
N MET A 375 8.72 -8.76 6.30
CA MET A 375 8.61 -8.71 4.85
C MET A 375 7.32 -8.04 4.36
N SER A 376 6.31 -7.87 5.22
CA SER A 376 5.13 -7.06 4.91
C SER A 376 5.47 -5.58 4.83
N LEU A 377 4.93 -4.87 3.83
CA LEU A 377 5.05 -3.41 3.74
C LEU A 377 4.48 -2.74 5.00
N THR A 378 5.05 -1.61 5.37
CA THR A 378 4.63 -0.85 6.55
C THR A 378 4.31 0.61 6.22
N GLY A 379 3.26 1.14 6.83
CA GLY A 379 2.95 2.56 6.81
C GLY A 379 3.86 3.32 7.77
N ALA A 380 5.14 3.46 7.44
CA ALA A 380 6.15 4.14 8.28
C ALA A 380 6.15 3.64 9.76
N GLY A 381 5.97 2.34 9.97
CA GLY A 381 5.92 1.73 11.30
C GLY A 381 4.59 1.86 12.07
N PHE A 382 3.64 2.68 11.61
CA PHE A 382 2.33 2.84 12.28
C PHE A 382 1.47 1.58 12.20
N PHE A 383 1.49 0.91 11.05
CA PHE A 383 0.75 -0.33 10.80
C PHE A 383 1.43 -1.16 9.72
N ARG A 384 1.16 -2.46 9.74
CA ARG A 384 1.56 -3.40 8.68
C ARG A 384 0.42 -3.54 7.67
N LEU A 385 0.76 -3.62 6.39
CA LEU A 385 -0.20 -3.87 5.33
C LEU A 385 -0.38 -5.38 5.20
N ASP A 386 -1.37 -5.91 5.90
CA ASP A 386 -1.78 -7.31 5.82
C ASP A 386 -3.29 -7.42 5.56
N ARG A 387 -3.77 -8.60 5.15
CA ARG A 387 -5.22 -8.82 4.98
C ARG A 387 -6.00 -8.63 6.28
N GLY A 388 -5.33 -8.82 7.43
CA GLY A 388 -5.88 -8.56 8.74
C GLY A 388 -6.28 -7.10 8.92
N LEU A 389 -5.60 -6.14 8.29
CA LEU A 389 -5.94 -4.72 8.31
C LEU A 389 -7.29 -4.44 7.61
N LEU A 390 -7.59 -5.16 6.53
CA LEU A 390 -8.85 -5.03 5.78
C LEU A 390 -10.02 -5.69 6.51
N LEU A 391 -9.78 -6.85 7.12
CA LEU A 391 -10.80 -7.69 7.74
C LEU A 391 -10.85 -7.56 9.26
N LYS A 392 -10.22 -6.54 9.85
CA LYS A 392 -9.93 -6.50 11.29
C LYS A 392 -11.19 -6.40 12.13
N LYS A 393 -11.78 -7.56 12.42
CA LYS A 393 -12.64 -7.82 13.56
C LYS A 393 -11.74 -7.94 14.81
N ARG A 394 -11.06 -6.86 15.22
CA ARG A 394 -10.33 -6.88 16.51
C ARG A 394 -11.23 -6.32 17.61
N ARG A 395 -11.49 -7.16 18.61
CA ARG A 395 -11.64 -6.67 20.00
C ARG A 395 -10.45 -5.76 20.28
N TRP A 396 -10.70 -4.49 20.50
CA TRP A 396 -9.74 -3.60 21.13
C TRP A 396 -9.44 -4.17 22.52
N SER A 397 -8.38 -4.97 22.64
CA SER A 397 -7.73 -5.16 23.92
C SER A 397 -6.85 -3.93 24.12
N SER A 398 -7.30 -3.02 24.96
CA SER A 398 -6.51 -1.95 25.55
C SER A 398 -5.23 -2.54 26.14
N GLY A 399 -4.07 -2.28 25.53
CA GLY A 399 -2.80 -2.71 26.09
C GLY A 399 -1.63 -2.65 25.12
N GLN A 400 -0.74 -1.71 25.38
CA GLN A 400 0.63 -1.57 24.83
C GLN A 400 0.74 -1.15 23.36
N ILE A 401 0.79 0.17 23.16
CA ILE A 401 1.54 0.77 22.06
C ILE A 401 3.03 0.46 22.33
N PRO A 402 3.76 -0.23 21.45
CA PRO A 402 5.20 -0.43 21.63
C PRO A 402 5.91 0.94 21.59
N PRO A 403 6.96 1.16 22.40
CA PRO A 403 7.69 2.43 22.41
C PRO A 403 8.29 2.69 21.02
N MET A 404 8.01 3.89 20.48
CA MET A 404 8.59 4.38 19.25
C MET A 404 10.12 4.41 19.36
N ALA A 405 10.81 3.54 18.61
CA ALA A 405 12.22 3.75 18.31
C ALA A 405 12.32 4.85 17.26
N LEU A 406 12.62 6.07 17.71
CA LEU A 406 13.05 7.16 16.83
C LEU A 406 14.28 6.70 16.01
N PRO A 407 14.34 6.96 14.70
CA PRO A 407 15.52 6.65 13.90
C PRO A 407 16.70 7.50 14.39
N ARG A 408 17.67 6.85 15.06
CA ARG A 408 18.99 7.42 15.38
C ARG A 408 19.85 7.49 14.13
N HIS A 409 19.60 8.44 13.23
CA HIS A 409 20.58 8.86 12.22
C HIS A 409 20.27 10.28 11.75
N ALA A 410 20.69 11.28 12.53
CA ALA A 410 20.93 12.66 12.05
C ALA A 410 21.60 13.50 13.15
N SER A 411 22.87 13.25 13.46
CA SER A 411 23.78 14.23 14.07
C SER A 411 25.19 13.68 14.02
N ASP A 412 25.80 13.72 12.84
CA ASP A 412 27.25 13.63 12.67
C ASP A 412 27.60 14.14 11.28
N HIS A 413 27.37 15.44 11.04
CA HIS A 413 28.04 16.23 9.99
C HIS A 413 27.56 17.68 10.11
N LEU A 414 28.07 18.42 11.10
CA LEU A 414 28.22 19.88 11.10
C LEU A 414 28.78 20.32 12.45
N THR A 415 30.12 20.35 12.56
CA THR A 415 30.91 21.39 13.25
C THR A 415 32.38 20.99 13.25
N ARG A 416 33.09 21.39 12.18
CA ARG A 416 34.56 21.52 12.19
C ARG A 416 34.83 23.00 12.00
N GLY A 417 35.29 23.70 13.05
CA GLY A 417 35.77 25.06 12.92
C GLY A 417 35.63 25.92 14.17
N ARG A 418 36.51 25.73 15.16
CA ARG A 418 37.46 26.76 15.63
C ARG A 418 38.17 26.28 16.89
N ARG A 419 39.50 26.36 16.83
CA ARG A 419 40.41 26.28 17.97
C ARG A 419 40.19 27.49 18.87
N LEU A 420 40.19 27.28 20.18
CA LEU A 420 40.90 28.13 21.13
C LEU A 420 41.16 27.30 22.39
N ALA A 421 42.43 27.28 22.79
CA ALA A 421 42.95 26.59 23.95
C ALA A 421 42.56 27.33 25.23
N VAL A 422 42.15 26.60 26.27
CA VAL A 422 42.46 26.94 27.66
C VAL A 422 42.69 25.62 28.42
N THR A 423 43.74 25.68 29.24
CA THR A 423 44.44 24.66 30.02
C THR A 423 43.74 24.21 31.31
N CYS A 424 44.08 22.97 31.70
CA CYS A 424 44.40 22.46 33.04
C CYS A 424 43.38 22.46 34.20
N ALA A 425 43.21 21.26 34.77
CA ALA A 425 43.34 20.86 36.20
C ALA A 425 42.33 19.72 36.48
N ALA A 426 42.78 18.48 36.76
CA ALA A 426 43.05 17.90 38.09
C ALA A 426 41.75 17.72 38.91
N ASP A 427 41.49 16.66 39.69
CA ASP A 427 42.14 15.41 40.04
C ASP A 427 41.12 14.63 40.89
N SER A 428 41.35 13.31 41.08
CA SER A 428 41.03 12.51 42.29
C SER A 428 39.56 12.37 42.80
N LEU A 429 38.96 11.17 42.81
CA LEU A 429 39.07 10.05 43.79
C LEU A 429 38.22 10.19 45.08
N HIS A 430 37.26 9.27 45.27
CA HIS A 430 36.88 8.50 46.48
C HIS A 430 35.47 7.89 46.27
N VAL A 431 35.25 6.57 46.20
CA VAL A 431 35.29 5.50 47.23
C VAL A 431 34.23 5.65 48.34
N GLY A 432 33.38 4.61 48.49
CA GLY A 432 32.63 4.27 49.71
C GLY A 432 31.12 4.10 49.50
N GLN A 433 30.61 2.90 49.20
CA GLN A 433 30.13 1.84 50.12
C GLN A 433 28.73 2.03 50.77
N ARG A 434 27.87 1.02 50.48
CA ARG A 434 26.97 0.24 51.37
C ARG A 434 25.58 0.77 51.82
N GLY A 435 24.63 -0.19 51.77
CA GLY A 435 23.44 -0.32 52.64
C GLY A 435 22.12 -0.09 51.88
N ALA A 436 21.34 -1.07 51.42
CA ALA A 436 20.59 -2.17 52.08
C ALA A 436 19.39 -1.74 52.95
N ALA A 437 18.16 -2.02 52.47
CA ALA A 437 16.91 -2.44 53.17
C ALA A 437 15.68 -1.98 52.33
N ARG A 438 14.91 -2.86 51.66
CA ARG A 438 13.82 -3.77 52.10
C ARG A 438 12.54 -3.09 52.64
N VAL A 439 11.44 -3.39 51.90
CA VAL A 439 10.06 -3.73 52.32
C VAL A 439 9.10 -2.59 52.70
N HIS A 440 8.03 -2.42 51.91
CA HIS A 440 6.66 -2.79 52.32
C HIS A 440 5.69 -2.79 51.11
N ALA A 441 5.05 -3.92 50.91
CA ALA A 441 3.84 -4.08 50.12
C ALA A 441 2.62 -3.78 51.02
N VAL A 442 1.57 -3.20 50.45
CA VAL A 442 0.22 -3.20 51.03
C VAL A 442 -0.76 -3.61 49.94
N GLU A 443 -1.27 -4.82 50.09
CA GLU A 443 -2.48 -5.37 49.48
C GLU A 443 -3.72 -4.74 50.11
N VAL A 444 -4.76 -4.50 49.31
CA VAL A 444 -6.14 -4.36 49.80
C VAL A 444 -7.02 -5.29 48.95
N ILE A 445 -7.79 -6.12 49.67
CA ILE A 445 -8.61 -7.23 49.19
C ILE A 445 -10.10 -6.87 49.28
N ALA A 446 -10.82 -7.21 48.19
CA ALA A 446 -12.22 -7.72 48.06
C ALA A 446 -13.43 -6.78 48.29
N PRO A 447 -14.71 -7.21 48.00
CA PRO A 447 -15.20 -8.45 47.35
C PRO A 447 -16.34 -8.29 46.29
N GLY A 448 -16.61 -9.41 45.57
CA GLY A 448 -17.98 -9.93 45.27
C GLY A 448 -18.60 -9.59 43.91
N GLY A 449 -18.62 -10.50 42.93
CA GLY A 449 -19.72 -11.47 42.65
C GLY A 449 -20.24 -11.19 41.22
N LEU A 450 -20.71 -12.08 40.34
CA LEU A 450 -21.18 -13.46 40.38
C LEU A 450 -21.09 -14.03 38.95
N ARG A 451 -20.91 -15.36 38.83
CA ARG A 451 -20.78 -16.13 37.59
C ARG A 451 -22.10 -16.24 36.80
N ALA A 452 -21.99 -16.34 35.47
CA ALA A 452 -22.75 -17.30 34.67
C ALA A 452 -21.96 -17.60 33.38
N GLY A 453 -21.57 -18.86 33.20
CA GLY A 453 -20.95 -19.36 31.99
C GLY A 453 -21.99 -19.84 30.98
N LEU A 454 -21.56 -20.01 29.72
CA LEU A 454 -22.08 -20.99 28.76
C LEU A 454 -21.08 -21.04 27.59
N ASP A 455 -20.57 -22.24 27.34
CA ASP A 455 -19.71 -22.65 26.22
C ASP A 455 -20.60 -23.16 25.06
N PRO A 456 -20.07 -23.58 23.89
CA PRO A 456 -20.62 -23.29 22.58
C PRO A 456 -21.26 -24.56 21.96
N ASP A 457 -21.55 -24.51 20.66
CA ASP A 457 -22.05 -25.61 19.82
C ASP A 457 -23.56 -25.87 19.85
N CYS A 458 -24.27 -25.34 18.85
CA CYS A 458 -25.29 -26.08 18.13
C CYS A 458 -25.72 -25.40 16.82
N LEU A 459 -25.84 -26.24 15.78
CA LEU A 459 -26.73 -26.14 14.60
C LEU A 459 -26.20 -25.49 13.31
N PHE A 460 -25.53 -26.36 12.55
CA PHE A 460 -25.67 -26.47 11.09
C PHE A 460 -27.05 -27.09 10.72
N GLN A 461 -27.55 -26.72 9.54
CA GLN A 461 -28.54 -27.39 8.67
C GLN A 461 -30.00 -26.87 8.58
N ARG A 462 -30.26 -26.34 7.37
CA ARG A 462 -31.29 -26.74 6.36
C ARG A 462 -32.67 -26.03 6.30
N HIS A 463 -33.00 -25.80 5.02
CA HIS A 463 -34.28 -25.50 4.36
C HIS A 463 -34.70 -24.03 4.36
N GLY A 464 -35.20 -23.45 3.26
CA GLY A 464 -35.60 -24.00 1.97
C GLY A 464 -36.09 -22.86 1.06
N ARG A 465 -36.14 -23.12 -0.25
CA ARG A 465 -36.69 -22.25 -1.29
C ARG A 465 -38.08 -21.73 -0.91
N LEU A 466 -38.31 -20.44 -1.09
CA LEU A 466 -39.62 -19.93 -1.48
C LEU A 466 -39.48 -18.80 -2.50
N THR A 467 -40.52 -18.72 -3.31
CA THR A 467 -40.53 -18.36 -4.72
C THR A 467 -40.85 -16.89 -4.98
N ARG A 468 -40.34 -16.46 -6.13
CA ARG A 468 -40.60 -15.24 -6.88
C ARG A 468 -42.07 -15.12 -7.29
N THR A 469 -42.82 -14.19 -6.70
CA THR A 469 -44.01 -13.54 -7.31
C THR A 469 -44.42 -12.28 -6.52
N ARG A 470 -44.98 -11.30 -7.22
CA ARG A 470 -45.48 -9.96 -6.77
C ARG A 470 -44.44 -8.86 -6.55
N TRP A 471 -43.95 -8.34 -7.67
CA TRP A 471 -43.55 -6.93 -7.79
C TRP A 471 -44.36 -6.34 -8.96
N HIS A 472 -45.58 -5.89 -8.67
CA HIS A 472 -46.28 -4.82 -9.37
C HIS A 472 -47.54 -4.48 -8.56
N ASN A 473 -47.80 -3.18 -8.44
CA ASN A 473 -48.84 -2.50 -7.64
C ASN A 473 -48.40 -2.09 -6.22
N ASN A 474 -47.65 -1.00 -6.16
CA ASN A 474 -48.04 0.18 -5.37
C ASN A 474 -47.13 1.37 -5.73
N VAL A 475 -47.39 1.95 -6.91
CA VAL A 475 -47.10 3.36 -7.15
C VAL A 475 -48.35 4.12 -6.74
N ARG A 476 -48.34 4.65 -5.52
CA ARG A 476 -49.00 5.90 -5.10
C ARG A 476 -48.86 6.04 -3.58
N THR A 477 -48.56 7.26 -3.17
CA THR A 477 -48.50 7.79 -1.81
C THR A 477 -47.42 7.20 -0.91
N LEU A 478 -46.35 7.98 -0.67
CA LEU A 478 -45.66 8.07 0.62
C LEU A 478 -44.73 9.29 0.57
N ASN A 479 -45.22 10.40 1.11
CA ASN A 479 -44.40 11.49 1.63
C ASN A 479 -44.72 11.61 3.13
N PRO A 480 -44.05 10.85 4.04
CA PRO A 480 -44.38 10.88 5.47
C PRO A 480 -43.28 11.52 6.34
N MET A 481 -42.26 12.20 5.78
CA MET A 481 -41.20 12.78 6.63
C MET A 481 -41.49 14.20 7.11
N HIS A 482 -42.49 14.90 6.57
CA HIS A 482 -42.85 16.24 7.02
C HIS A 482 -43.97 16.29 8.08
N GLN A 483 -44.67 15.17 8.33
CA GLN A 483 -45.71 15.07 9.37
C GLN A 483 -45.21 14.47 10.70
N SER A 484 -44.04 13.83 10.75
CA SER A 484 -43.58 13.19 11.99
C SER A 484 -43.01 14.18 13.01
N SER A 485 -42.42 15.30 12.58
CA SER A 485 -41.88 16.30 13.51
C SER A 485 -42.95 17.15 14.17
N THR A 486 -44.10 17.38 13.51
CA THR A 486 -45.27 18.03 14.12
C THR A 486 -46.01 17.07 15.05
N SER A 487 -46.16 15.79 14.70
CA SER A 487 -46.82 14.79 15.54
C SER A 487 -46.08 14.51 16.85
N ILE A 488 -44.74 14.39 16.83
CA ILE A 488 -43.94 14.15 18.04
C ILE A 488 -43.95 15.39 18.95
N ARG A 489 -43.95 16.59 18.35
CA ARG A 489 -44.05 17.86 19.09
C ARG A 489 -45.44 18.05 19.72
N GLU A 490 -46.51 17.61 19.06
CA GLU A 490 -47.86 17.61 19.63
C GLU A 490 -48.03 16.54 20.73
N ALA A 491 -47.42 15.36 20.59
CA ALA A 491 -47.45 14.32 21.62
C ALA A 491 -46.69 14.75 22.89
N LEU A 492 -45.52 15.40 22.74
CA LEU A 492 -44.77 15.99 23.85
C LEU A 492 -45.51 17.15 24.53
N LEU A 493 -46.29 17.93 23.77
CA LEU A 493 -47.13 18.99 24.34
C LEU A 493 -48.40 18.45 25.04
N ARG A 494 -48.82 17.21 24.74
CA ARG A 494 -49.96 16.54 25.38
C ARG A 494 -49.58 15.63 26.55
N GLY A 495 -48.28 15.48 26.85
CA GLY A 495 -47.81 14.66 27.96
C GLY A 495 -47.98 13.15 27.76
N GLU A 496 -48.06 12.69 26.51
CA GLU A 496 -48.18 11.26 26.20
C GLU A 496 -46.81 10.58 26.19
N ASP A 497 -46.75 9.38 26.79
CA ASP A 497 -45.51 8.60 26.95
C ASP A 497 -45.06 8.00 25.60
N PRO A 498 -43.89 8.42 25.05
CA PRO A 498 -43.46 8.08 23.67
C PRO A 498 -43.15 6.58 23.47
N ALA A 499 -43.11 5.79 24.54
CA ALA A 499 -42.85 4.35 24.49
C ALA A 499 -44.01 3.50 23.95
N SER A 500 -45.20 4.07 23.77
CA SER A 500 -46.41 3.33 23.36
C SER A 500 -46.66 3.28 21.84
N GLN A 501 -45.82 3.90 21.01
CA GLN A 501 -46.07 3.97 19.57
C GLN A 501 -45.42 2.82 18.75
N PRO A 502 -46.19 2.11 17.89
CA PRO A 502 -45.71 1.02 17.03
C PRO A 502 -44.72 1.46 15.92
N GLN A 503 -44.36 2.74 15.86
CA GLN A 503 -43.32 3.25 14.95
C GLN A 503 -41.90 3.14 15.53
N ALA A 504 -41.74 3.13 16.86
CA ALA A 504 -40.42 3.00 17.49
C ALA A 504 -39.80 1.61 17.26
N THR A 505 -40.64 0.56 17.24
CA THR A 505 -40.22 -0.82 16.95
C THR A 505 -39.80 -1.04 15.49
N ARG A 506 -40.35 -0.28 14.53
CA ARG A 506 -39.92 -0.34 13.12
C ARG A 506 -38.54 0.28 12.89
N LEU A 507 -38.21 1.36 13.61
CA LEU A 507 -36.90 2.00 13.52
C LEU A 507 -35.77 1.11 14.07
N THR A 508 -36.06 0.29 15.09
CA THR A 508 -35.10 -0.70 15.62
C THR A 508 -34.86 -1.87 14.66
N GLU A 509 -35.87 -2.32 13.90
CA GLU A 509 -35.68 -3.36 12.88
C GLU A 509 -34.89 -2.86 11.65
N GLU A 510 -35.08 -1.60 11.25
CA GLU A 510 -34.30 -0.98 10.16
C GLU A 510 -32.85 -0.69 10.58
N ALA A 511 -32.61 -0.35 11.84
CA ALA A 511 -31.27 -0.27 12.43
C ALA A 511 -30.56 -1.63 12.47
N ALA A 512 -31.29 -2.72 12.77
CA ALA A 512 -30.74 -4.08 12.74
C ALA A 512 -30.44 -4.57 11.32
N ARG A 513 -31.27 -4.20 10.32
CA ARG A 513 -31.00 -4.53 8.91
C ARG A 513 -29.81 -3.77 8.32
N SER A 514 -29.59 -2.53 8.72
CA SER A 514 -28.43 -1.74 8.28
C SER A 514 -27.11 -2.22 8.90
N GLN A 515 -27.13 -2.76 10.13
CA GLN A 515 -25.96 -3.42 10.73
C GLN A 515 -25.54 -4.71 10.00
N ASN A 516 -26.50 -5.49 9.49
CA ASN A 516 -26.19 -6.70 8.71
C ASN A 516 -25.62 -6.41 7.32
N LEU A 517 -25.96 -5.27 6.70
CA LEU A 517 -25.34 -4.81 5.45
C LEU A 517 -23.89 -4.32 5.66
N PHE A 518 -23.59 -3.76 6.83
CA PHE A 518 -22.23 -3.35 7.23
C PHE A 518 -21.27 -4.52 7.45
N ALA A 519 -21.78 -5.73 7.69
CA ALA A 519 -20.98 -6.95 7.81
C ALA A 519 -20.70 -7.66 6.46
N CYS A 520 -21.40 -7.25 5.40
CA CYS A 520 -21.25 -7.81 4.04
C CYS A 520 -20.32 -6.97 3.13
N PHE A 521 -19.98 -5.74 3.52
CA PHE A 521 -18.91 -4.93 2.93
C PHE A 521 -17.62 -5.11 3.74
#